data_AF-A0A8T7JP44-F1
#
_entry.id   AF-A0A8T7JP44-F1
#
_cell.length_a   1.000
_cell.length_b   1.000
_cell.length_c   1.000
_cell.angle_alpha   90.00
_cell.angle_beta   90.00
_cell.angle_gamma   90.00
#
_symmetry.space_group_name_H-M   'P 1'
#
loop_
_entity.id
_entity.type
_entity.pdbx_description
1 polymer ?
#
loop_
_entity_poly.entity_id
_entity_poly.type
_entity_poly.pdbx_seq_one_letter_code
_entity_poly.pdbx_strand_id
1 'polypeptide(L)'
;MTAPASTQTLDLVARFPDSVTADTRPGFSGFIVKKENLVEVATALRDEFGFDLLSSVTGVDYLAENKMEVVYHLHRTTGGPGLVIKTQVERVDPVEVPSLIDVWAGADFQEREAWDLMGIKFAGHPDLRRILMWEGFEGHPLRKDYKEAFFEEDVKPYKSRWPEGNHSYVEFKNPFRDNVKLPEGFSLDDYQPQTEDQLYFSLEKSSIKHTHDEHMGTDHMVVNMGPHHPSTHGVLRVAVELNGETITSLKPVMGYLHRNHDKIGERNTYLQIMPYTDRLDYFNSMANNFGYAVTVEKLMKIPVAERAEYIRVIMAELSRIQNHFIFIGMLINDLGSMYTPSLYAFEERELILDIFEAVSGARMMCNYFRFGGVVRDIPEDAFQKIKDLVHDRLPAKTDEMERFLNENEVLVARLKGVHVLNAEEAIRHSVTGPCLRAAGVPYDLRRADPYSVYDRFDFDVAVRYNGDMYDNYLIRFDEIRQSLRILE
;
A
#
# COMPACT_ATOMS: atom_id res chain seq x y z
N MET A 1 31.90 10.69 -13.29
CA MET A 1 31.10 11.86 -13.75
C MET A 1 30.86 11.72 -15.24
N THR A 2 29.81 11.00 -15.60
CA THR A 2 29.19 11.00 -16.91
C THR A 2 27.90 11.79 -16.76
N ALA A 3 27.67 12.77 -17.62
CA ALA A 3 26.45 13.57 -17.62
C ALA A 3 25.21 12.65 -17.62
N PRO A 4 24.13 12.98 -16.89
CA PRO A 4 22.90 12.22 -16.99
C PRO A 4 22.44 12.26 -18.44
N ALA A 5 22.15 11.08 -19.00
CA ALA A 5 21.62 10.95 -20.34
C ALA A 5 20.41 11.88 -20.49
N SER A 6 20.47 12.73 -21.51
CA SER A 6 19.42 13.67 -21.87
C SER A 6 18.08 12.96 -21.89
N THR A 7 17.11 13.49 -21.14
CA THR A 7 15.69 13.16 -21.20
C THR A 7 15.30 12.96 -22.66
N GLN A 8 15.07 11.72 -23.11
CA GLN A 8 14.26 11.50 -24.31
C GLN A 8 13.00 12.32 -24.07
N THR A 9 12.82 13.38 -24.86
CA THR A 9 11.62 14.18 -24.82
C THR A 9 10.52 13.18 -25.13
N LEU A 10 9.70 12.85 -24.12
CA LEU A 10 8.67 11.84 -24.22
C LEU A 10 7.62 12.40 -25.18
N ASP A 11 7.81 12.17 -26.47
CA ASP A 11 6.95 12.72 -27.51
C ASP A 11 5.73 11.82 -27.71
N LEU A 12 5.05 11.53 -26.60
CA LEU A 12 3.86 10.70 -26.57
C LEU A 12 2.76 11.34 -27.43
N VAL A 13 2.74 12.67 -27.50
CA VAL A 13 1.83 13.45 -28.33
C VAL A 13 2.16 13.27 -29.81
N ALA A 14 3.44 13.27 -30.24
CA ALA A 14 3.73 12.95 -31.64
C ALA A 14 3.44 11.50 -32.01
N ARG A 15 3.58 10.56 -31.06
CA ARG A 15 3.26 9.14 -31.30
C ARG A 15 1.75 8.90 -31.43
N PHE A 16 0.96 9.61 -30.63
CA PHE A 16 -0.50 9.47 -30.55
C PHE A 16 -1.22 10.83 -30.58
N PRO A 17 -1.13 11.59 -31.69
CA PRO A 17 -1.58 12.98 -31.76
C PRO A 17 -3.08 13.15 -31.55
N ASP A 18 -3.88 12.16 -31.95
CA ASP A 18 -5.33 12.19 -31.84
C ASP A 18 -5.84 11.64 -30.50
N SER A 19 -4.99 10.98 -29.71
CA SER A 19 -5.40 10.20 -28.54
C SER A 19 -4.79 10.67 -27.23
N VAL A 20 -3.68 11.41 -27.30
CA VAL A 20 -2.93 11.90 -26.14
C VAL A 20 -2.80 13.41 -26.22
N THR A 21 -3.15 14.07 -25.12
CA THR A 21 -2.99 15.52 -24.96
C THR A 21 -2.19 15.80 -23.69
N ALA A 22 -1.33 16.82 -23.72
CA ALA A 22 -0.63 17.24 -22.51
C ALA A 22 -1.65 17.87 -21.53
N ASP A 23 -1.53 17.54 -20.24
CA ASP A 23 -2.40 18.13 -19.23
C ASP A 23 -1.96 19.57 -18.91
N THR A 24 -2.71 20.54 -19.42
CA THR A 24 -2.41 21.97 -19.25
C THR A 24 -3.15 22.60 -18.07
N ARG A 25 -3.86 21.81 -17.24
CA ARG A 25 -4.57 22.34 -16.07
C ARG A 25 -3.57 22.91 -15.05
N PRO A 26 -3.85 24.04 -14.38
CA PRO A 26 -2.93 24.63 -13.41
C PRO A 26 -2.57 23.64 -12.29
N GLY A 27 -1.27 23.41 -12.08
CA GLY A 27 -0.76 22.52 -11.02
C GLY A 27 -0.75 21.03 -11.38
N PHE A 28 -1.26 20.65 -12.54
CA PHE A 28 -1.19 19.26 -13.02
C PHE A 28 -0.01 19.08 -13.98
N SER A 29 0.50 17.84 -14.02
CA SER A 29 1.47 17.37 -14.98
C SER A 29 1.01 16.04 -15.59
N GLY A 30 1.67 15.62 -16.66
CA GLY A 30 1.39 14.37 -17.36
C GLY A 30 0.53 14.54 -18.61
N PHE A 31 -0.13 13.46 -19.00
CA PHE A 31 -0.94 13.42 -20.22
C PHE A 31 -2.37 12.94 -19.95
N ILE A 32 -3.33 13.47 -20.70
CA ILE A 32 -4.70 12.99 -20.76
C ILE A 32 -4.83 12.12 -22.00
N VAL A 33 -5.25 10.87 -21.79
CA VAL A 33 -5.42 9.82 -22.80
C VAL A 33 -6.91 9.58 -23.00
N LYS A 34 -7.34 9.45 -24.26
CA LYS A 34 -8.72 9.09 -24.59
C LYS A 34 -9.01 7.64 -24.17
N LYS A 35 -10.21 7.40 -23.64
CA LYS A 35 -10.67 6.08 -23.16
C LYS A 35 -10.42 4.98 -24.19
N GLU A 36 -10.70 5.26 -25.47
CA GLU A 36 -10.66 4.29 -26.57
C GLU A 36 -9.25 3.78 -26.87
N ASN A 37 -8.22 4.58 -26.60
CA ASN A 37 -6.81 4.27 -26.89
C ASN A 37 -6.00 3.97 -25.63
N LEU A 38 -6.65 3.91 -24.45
CA LEU A 38 -5.95 3.77 -23.18
C LEU A 38 -5.04 2.53 -23.13
N VAL A 39 -5.56 1.37 -23.57
CA VAL A 39 -4.80 0.11 -23.57
C VAL A 39 -3.62 0.17 -24.54
N GLU A 40 -3.82 0.75 -25.72
CA GLU A 40 -2.78 0.90 -26.74
C GLU A 40 -1.63 1.80 -26.27
N VAL A 41 -1.97 2.97 -25.71
CA VAL A 41 -1.00 3.92 -25.16
C VAL A 41 -0.28 3.33 -23.95
N ALA A 42 -1.00 2.63 -23.06
CA ALA A 42 -0.42 1.95 -21.91
C ALA A 42 0.58 0.86 -22.34
N THR A 43 0.25 0.09 -23.37
CA THR A 43 1.13 -0.95 -23.92
C THR A 43 2.39 -0.34 -24.52
N ALA A 44 2.24 0.74 -25.30
CA ALA A 44 3.40 1.47 -25.84
C ALA A 44 4.27 2.09 -24.72
N LEU A 45 3.67 2.62 -23.65
CA LEU A 45 4.39 3.16 -22.50
C LEU A 45 5.26 2.09 -21.82
N ARG A 46 4.73 0.88 -21.66
CA ARG A 46 5.48 -0.26 -21.10
C ARG A 46 6.58 -0.73 -22.06
N ASP A 47 6.22 -1.01 -23.31
CA ASP A 47 7.09 -1.75 -24.25
C ASP A 47 8.08 -0.85 -25.00
N GLU A 48 7.67 0.37 -25.37
CA GLU A 48 8.51 1.31 -26.15
C GLU A 48 9.25 2.32 -25.23
N PHE A 49 8.59 2.81 -24.18
CA PHE A 49 9.14 3.89 -23.32
C PHE A 49 9.70 3.41 -21.98
N GLY A 50 9.54 2.12 -21.66
CA GLY A 50 10.12 1.49 -20.47
C GLY A 50 9.43 1.86 -19.14
N PHE A 51 8.18 2.33 -19.17
CA PHE A 51 7.36 2.49 -17.97
C PHE A 51 6.75 1.16 -17.56
N ASP A 52 7.59 0.31 -17.01
CA ASP A 52 7.30 -1.07 -16.66
C ASP A 52 6.60 -1.21 -15.30
N LEU A 53 6.72 -0.22 -14.41
CA LEU A 53 6.18 -0.27 -13.05
C LEU A 53 4.95 0.65 -12.88
N LEU A 54 3.77 0.05 -12.68
CA LEU A 54 2.57 0.77 -12.27
C LEU A 54 2.55 0.92 -10.74
N SER A 55 2.68 2.15 -10.24
CA SER A 55 2.72 2.42 -8.79
C SER A 55 1.34 2.61 -8.17
N SER A 56 0.41 3.25 -8.88
CA SER A 56 -0.92 3.59 -8.34
C SER A 56 -1.94 3.87 -9.45
N VAL A 57 -3.20 3.47 -9.22
CA VAL A 57 -4.41 3.77 -10.00
C VAL A 57 -5.43 4.35 -9.05
N THR A 58 -5.87 5.59 -9.29
CA THR A 58 -6.84 6.27 -8.43
C THR A 58 -7.94 6.92 -9.25
N GLY A 59 -9.14 7.01 -8.67
CA GLY A 59 -10.27 7.72 -9.26
C GLY A 59 -10.44 9.12 -8.66
N VAL A 60 -10.84 10.10 -9.47
CA VAL A 60 -11.16 11.47 -9.06
C VAL A 60 -12.54 11.84 -9.61
N ASP A 61 -13.46 12.23 -8.73
CA ASP A 61 -14.83 12.64 -9.09
C ASP A 61 -14.92 14.18 -9.16
N TYR A 62 -14.99 14.70 -10.38
CA TYR A 62 -15.19 16.12 -10.69
C TYR A 62 -16.69 16.39 -10.86
N LEU A 63 -17.44 16.34 -9.75
CA LEU A 63 -18.90 16.49 -9.75
C LEU A 63 -19.40 17.77 -10.43
N ALA A 64 -18.72 18.91 -10.21
CA ALA A 64 -19.10 20.20 -10.80
C ALA A 64 -18.96 20.22 -12.34
N GLU A 65 -18.08 19.39 -12.89
CA GLU A 65 -17.83 19.28 -14.33
C GLU A 65 -18.54 18.08 -14.97
N ASN A 66 -19.27 17.30 -14.17
CA ASN A 66 -19.88 16.03 -14.57
C ASN A 66 -18.88 15.06 -15.22
N LYS A 67 -17.67 14.96 -14.66
CA LYS A 67 -16.59 14.11 -15.15
C LYS A 67 -16.03 13.21 -14.05
N MET A 68 -15.58 12.03 -14.46
CA MET A 68 -14.74 11.16 -13.65
C MET A 68 -13.38 11.04 -14.33
N GLU A 69 -12.31 11.05 -13.55
CA GLU A 69 -10.94 10.87 -14.03
C GLU A 69 -10.30 9.67 -13.35
N VAL A 70 -9.63 8.81 -14.13
CA VAL A 70 -8.75 7.76 -13.59
C VAL A 70 -7.31 8.20 -13.81
N VAL A 71 -6.50 8.19 -12.76
CA VAL A 71 -5.11 8.63 -12.74
C VAL A 71 -4.20 7.43 -12.54
N TYR A 72 -3.23 7.25 -13.43
CA TYR A 72 -2.24 6.18 -13.38
C TYR A 72 -0.84 6.77 -13.15
N HIS A 73 -0.16 6.29 -12.10
CA HIS A 73 1.20 6.67 -11.75
C HIS A 73 2.18 5.60 -12.21
N LEU A 74 3.04 5.94 -13.15
CA LEU A 74 3.96 5.03 -13.83
C LEU A 74 5.42 5.40 -13.52
N HIS A 75 6.25 4.40 -13.30
CA HIS A 75 7.67 4.55 -13.04
C HIS A 75 8.48 3.61 -13.95
N ARG A 76 9.78 3.89 -14.07
CA ARG A 76 10.74 3.02 -14.75
C ARG A 76 11.62 2.39 -13.70
N THR A 77 11.76 1.08 -13.70
CA THR A 77 12.69 0.40 -12.79
C THR A 77 14.15 0.73 -13.05
N THR A 78 14.46 1.25 -14.23
CA THR A 78 15.78 1.77 -14.63
C THR A 78 16.10 3.17 -14.06
N GLY A 79 15.13 3.82 -13.42
CA GLY A 79 15.26 5.14 -12.80
C GLY A 79 14.77 6.31 -13.65
N GLY A 80 14.71 7.48 -13.02
CA GLY A 80 14.18 8.71 -13.61
C GLY A 80 12.81 9.12 -13.05
N PRO A 81 12.28 10.27 -13.49
CA PRO A 81 11.03 10.80 -12.95
C PRO A 81 9.84 9.93 -13.34
N GLY A 82 8.88 9.81 -12.43
CA GLY A 82 7.60 9.18 -12.70
C GLY A 82 6.79 9.92 -13.77
N LEU A 83 5.92 9.20 -14.45
CA LEU A 83 4.97 9.72 -15.43
C LEU A 83 3.55 9.53 -14.89
N VAL A 84 2.69 10.51 -15.13
CA VAL A 84 1.27 10.41 -14.83
C VAL A 84 0.50 10.44 -16.14
N ILE A 85 -0.38 9.45 -16.35
CA ILE A 85 -1.38 9.48 -17.41
C ILE A 85 -2.77 9.47 -16.79
N LYS A 86 -3.74 10.08 -17.46
CA LYS A 86 -5.10 10.27 -16.94
C LYS A 86 -6.10 9.96 -18.02
N THR A 87 -7.24 9.40 -17.64
CA THR A 87 -8.36 9.14 -18.54
C THR A 87 -9.59 9.83 -17.99
N GLN A 88 -10.13 10.80 -18.74
CA GLN A 88 -11.36 11.49 -18.38
C GLN A 88 -12.56 10.90 -19.12
N VAL A 89 -13.62 10.61 -18.38
CA VAL A 89 -14.89 10.12 -18.91
C VAL A 89 -16.05 10.92 -18.33
N GLU A 90 -17.18 10.93 -19.04
CA GLU A 90 -18.40 11.55 -18.52
C GLU A 90 -18.92 10.78 -17.30
N ARG A 91 -19.45 11.50 -16.31
CA ARG A 91 -20.04 10.94 -15.09
C ARG A 91 -21.47 10.45 -15.34
N VAL A 92 -21.63 9.55 -16.31
CA VAL A 92 -22.91 8.92 -16.66
C VAL A 92 -22.83 7.45 -16.28
N ASP A 93 -23.74 6.99 -15.41
CA ASP A 93 -23.70 5.61 -14.94
C ASP A 93 -24.14 4.61 -16.03
N PRO A 94 -23.39 3.52 -16.28
CA PRO A 94 -22.12 3.18 -15.61
C PRO A 94 -20.93 3.99 -16.14
N VAL A 95 -20.18 4.62 -15.24
CA VAL A 95 -18.87 5.20 -15.56
C VAL A 95 -17.91 4.05 -15.85
N GLU A 96 -17.35 4.00 -17.05
CA GLU A 96 -16.58 2.84 -17.51
C GLU A 96 -15.28 3.24 -18.22
N VAL A 97 -14.19 2.55 -17.91
CA VAL A 97 -12.83 2.69 -18.48
C VAL A 97 -12.28 1.29 -18.80
N PRO A 98 -11.45 1.09 -19.85
CA PRO A 98 -10.78 -0.19 -20.05
C PRO A 98 -9.85 -0.55 -18.89
N SER A 99 -9.82 -1.83 -18.52
CA SER A 99 -8.86 -2.36 -17.56
C SER A 99 -7.44 -2.37 -18.15
N LEU A 100 -6.45 -2.09 -17.32
CA LEU A 100 -5.03 -2.18 -17.65
C LEU A 100 -4.35 -3.40 -17.02
N ILE A 101 -5.12 -4.35 -16.48
CA ILE A 101 -4.59 -5.58 -15.85
C ILE A 101 -3.73 -6.42 -16.80
N ASP A 102 -4.06 -6.46 -18.10
CA ASP A 102 -3.29 -7.18 -19.11
C ASP A 102 -1.94 -6.49 -19.42
N VAL A 103 -1.84 -5.17 -19.16
CA VAL A 103 -0.60 -4.41 -19.31
C VAL A 103 0.24 -4.54 -18.04
N TRP A 104 -0.36 -4.25 -16.88
CA TRP A 104 0.22 -4.38 -15.55
C TRP A 104 -0.73 -5.15 -14.63
N ALA A 105 -0.37 -6.37 -14.25
CA ALA A 105 -1.20 -7.22 -13.41
C ALA A 105 -1.46 -6.61 -12.01
N GLY A 106 -0.56 -5.72 -11.55
CA GLY A 106 -0.76 -4.95 -10.31
C GLY A 106 -1.97 -4.00 -10.31
N ALA A 107 -2.61 -3.78 -11.47
CA ALA A 107 -3.84 -3.01 -11.57
C ALA A 107 -5.05 -3.70 -10.90
N ASP A 108 -5.03 -5.03 -10.70
CA ASP A 108 -6.17 -5.81 -10.16
C ASP A 108 -6.78 -5.17 -8.90
N PHE A 109 -5.99 -5.04 -7.83
CA PHE A 109 -6.53 -4.52 -6.57
C PHE A 109 -6.93 -3.05 -6.65
N GLN A 110 -6.21 -2.26 -7.45
CA GLN A 110 -6.39 -0.81 -7.50
C GLN A 110 -7.62 -0.43 -8.35
N GLU A 111 -7.86 -1.15 -9.44
CA GLU A 111 -9.08 -1.03 -10.23
C GLU A 111 -10.31 -1.51 -9.45
N ARG A 112 -10.19 -2.60 -8.68
CA ARG A 112 -11.24 -3.04 -7.76
C ARG A 112 -11.53 -2.02 -6.67
N GLU A 113 -10.51 -1.39 -6.10
CA GLU A 113 -10.68 -0.33 -5.10
C GLU A 113 -11.39 0.89 -5.69
N ALA A 114 -10.95 1.35 -6.87
CA ALA A 114 -11.61 2.46 -7.58
C ALA A 114 -13.06 2.11 -7.93
N TRP A 115 -13.35 0.86 -8.30
CA TRP A 115 -14.73 0.41 -8.49
C TRP A 115 -15.53 0.42 -7.19
N ASP A 116 -14.97 -0.11 -6.10
CA ASP A 116 -15.66 -0.24 -4.81
C ASP A 116 -15.97 1.13 -4.20
N LEU A 117 -14.99 2.04 -4.21
CA LEU A 117 -15.06 3.32 -3.54
C LEU A 117 -15.62 4.47 -4.40
N MET A 118 -15.40 4.44 -5.73
CA MET A 118 -15.80 5.50 -6.66
C MET A 118 -16.86 5.05 -7.69
N GLY A 119 -17.09 3.75 -7.85
CA GLY A 119 -18.07 3.22 -8.81
C GLY A 119 -17.62 3.29 -10.26
N ILE A 120 -16.30 3.30 -10.52
CA ILE A 120 -15.72 3.26 -11.86
C ILE A 120 -15.61 1.80 -12.30
N LYS A 121 -16.28 1.41 -13.38
CA LYS A 121 -16.20 0.05 -13.92
C LYS A 121 -15.00 -0.10 -14.85
N PHE A 122 -14.26 -1.18 -14.68
CA PHE A 122 -13.12 -1.51 -15.53
C PHE A 122 -13.49 -2.64 -16.51
N ALA A 123 -13.68 -2.29 -17.78
CA ALA A 123 -14.05 -3.24 -18.82
C ALA A 123 -12.88 -4.20 -19.11
N GLY A 124 -13.14 -5.51 -19.04
CA GLY A 124 -12.11 -6.55 -19.20
C GLY A 124 -11.50 -7.06 -17.89
N HIS A 125 -11.85 -6.47 -16.74
CA HIS A 125 -11.32 -6.90 -15.45
C HIS A 125 -11.87 -8.30 -15.05
N PRO A 126 -11.02 -9.27 -14.65
CA PRO A 126 -11.44 -10.65 -14.40
C PRO A 126 -12.23 -10.84 -13.11
N ASP A 127 -12.03 -9.98 -12.10
CA ASP A 127 -12.61 -10.12 -10.76
C ASP A 127 -13.04 -8.77 -10.16
N LEU A 128 -14.02 -8.10 -10.78
CA LEU A 128 -14.47 -6.76 -10.35
C LEU A 128 -15.55 -6.83 -9.24
N ARG A 129 -15.17 -7.39 -8.08
CA ARG A 129 -15.99 -7.47 -6.86
C ARG A 129 -15.48 -6.53 -5.77
N ARG A 130 -16.33 -6.23 -4.77
CA ARG A 130 -15.98 -5.38 -3.60
C ARG A 130 -14.76 -5.96 -2.91
N ILE A 131 -13.85 -5.07 -2.54
CA ILE A 131 -12.55 -5.40 -1.97
C ILE A 131 -12.38 -4.82 -0.57
N LEU A 132 -13.04 -3.70 -0.28
CA LEU A 132 -12.97 -2.97 0.99
C LEU A 132 -14.33 -2.87 1.68
N MET A 133 -15.38 -2.53 0.93
CA MET A 133 -16.72 -2.37 1.47
C MET A 133 -17.42 -3.73 1.60
N TRP A 134 -18.29 -3.85 2.60
CA TRP A 134 -19.12 -5.03 2.74
C TRP A 134 -20.16 -5.12 1.61
N GLU A 135 -20.65 -6.32 1.38
CA GLU A 135 -21.36 -6.72 0.16
C GLU A 135 -22.65 -5.91 -0.10
N GLY A 136 -23.45 -5.70 0.95
CA GLY A 136 -24.69 -4.93 0.88
C GLY A 136 -24.49 -3.43 1.11
N PHE A 137 -23.25 -2.93 1.08
CA PHE A 137 -23.02 -1.49 1.17
C PHE A 137 -23.67 -0.79 -0.03
N GLU A 138 -24.55 0.17 0.25
CA GLU A 138 -25.24 0.94 -0.78
C GLU A 138 -24.39 2.14 -1.22
N GLY A 139 -24.06 2.18 -2.52
CA GLY A 139 -23.31 3.28 -3.13
C GLY A 139 -21.79 3.14 -3.06
N HIS A 140 -21.13 4.29 -3.20
CA HIS A 140 -19.68 4.44 -3.38
C HIS A 140 -19.20 5.64 -2.54
N PRO A 141 -18.53 5.41 -1.39
CA PRO A 141 -18.37 6.43 -0.36
C PRO A 141 -17.48 7.62 -0.76
N LEU A 142 -16.59 7.44 -1.75
CA LEU A 142 -15.71 8.50 -2.24
C LEU A 142 -16.30 9.30 -3.41
N ARG A 143 -17.50 8.95 -3.92
CA ARG A 143 -18.22 9.84 -4.83
C ARG A 143 -18.61 11.13 -4.10
N LYS A 144 -18.53 12.27 -4.78
CA LYS A 144 -18.81 13.60 -4.18
C LYS A 144 -20.28 13.87 -3.91
N ASP A 145 -21.18 13.11 -4.54
CA ASP A 145 -22.62 13.14 -4.27
C ASP A 145 -23.05 12.12 -3.20
N TYR A 146 -22.12 11.29 -2.71
CA TYR A 146 -22.40 10.36 -1.62
C TYR A 146 -22.58 11.14 -0.31
N LYS A 147 -23.82 11.19 0.17
CA LYS A 147 -24.17 11.81 1.45
C LYS A 147 -23.92 10.84 2.60
N GLU A 148 -22.97 11.15 3.48
CA GLU A 148 -22.78 10.39 4.71
C GLU A 148 -23.98 10.52 5.65
N ALA A 149 -24.47 9.38 6.16
CA ALA A 149 -25.65 9.29 7.04
C ALA A 149 -25.58 10.20 8.29
N PHE A 150 -24.38 10.62 8.72
CA PHE A 150 -24.19 11.42 9.93
C PHE A 150 -23.83 12.90 9.69
N PHE A 151 -23.24 13.23 8.54
CA PHE A 151 -22.62 14.54 8.32
C PHE A 151 -23.33 15.39 7.27
N GLU A 152 -23.93 14.76 6.26
CA GLU A 152 -24.38 15.45 5.03
C GLU A 152 -25.84 15.14 4.64
N GLU A 153 -26.56 14.35 5.43
CA GLU A 153 -28.02 14.22 5.27
C GLU A 153 -28.72 15.56 5.59
N ASP A 154 -29.76 15.89 4.81
CA ASP A 154 -30.56 17.13 4.96
C ASP A 154 -31.19 17.26 6.37
N VAL A 155 -31.26 16.14 7.10
CA VAL A 155 -31.59 16.06 8.51
C VAL A 155 -30.38 15.46 9.25
N LYS A 156 -29.62 16.29 9.96
CA LYS A 156 -28.67 15.78 10.97
C LYS A 156 -29.43 14.85 11.93
N PRO A 157 -28.98 13.61 12.18
CA PRO A 157 -29.59 12.74 13.18
C PRO A 157 -29.64 13.39 14.57
N TYR A 158 -28.74 14.35 14.82
CA TYR A 158 -28.75 15.19 16.01
C TYR A 158 -28.60 16.68 15.64
N LYS A 159 -29.69 17.45 15.71
CA LYS A 159 -29.59 18.89 16.05
C LYS A 159 -29.07 18.95 17.49
N SER A 160 -27.93 19.61 17.73
CA SER A 160 -27.40 19.98 19.06
C SER A 160 -28.08 19.28 20.25
N ARG A 161 -27.49 18.18 20.77
CA ARG A 161 -27.94 17.40 21.95
C ARG A 161 -29.25 17.93 22.58
N TRP A 162 -30.39 17.54 21.99
CA TRP A 162 -31.73 17.52 22.56
C TRP A 162 -32.22 18.79 23.29
N PRO A 163 -32.75 19.81 22.58
CA PRO A 163 -33.42 20.95 23.24
C PRO A 163 -34.63 20.54 24.10
N GLU A 164 -35.28 19.41 23.77
CA GLU A 164 -36.49 18.89 24.44
C GLU A 164 -36.31 17.48 25.06
N GLY A 165 -35.08 16.95 25.15
CA GLY A 165 -34.74 15.78 25.98
C GLY A 165 -35.15 14.37 25.50
N ASN A 166 -36.00 14.20 24.48
CA ASN A 166 -36.51 12.87 24.11
C ASN A 166 -35.69 12.20 23.00
N HIS A 167 -34.83 11.23 23.34
CA HIS A 167 -34.03 10.48 22.36
C HIS A 167 -34.61 9.12 21.98
N SER A 168 -34.52 8.78 20.70
CA SER A 168 -34.61 7.40 20.21
C SER A 168 -33.32 7.04 19.48
N TYR A 169 -32.77 5.89 19.81
CA TYR A 169 -31.58 5.38 19.15
C TYR A 169 -31.93 4.98 17.71
N VAL A 170 -31.05 5.25 16.74
CA VAL A 170 -31.22 4.86 15.33
C VAL A 170 -31.40 3.34 15.21
N GLU A 171 -30.69 2.60 16.06
CA GLU A 171 -30.85 1.18 16.27
C GLU A 171 -32.33 0.78 16.42
N PHE A 172 -33.16 1.56 17.12
CA PHE A 172 -34.59 1.23 17.28
C PHE A 172 -35.44 1.37 16.01
N LYS A 173 -34.91 1.96 14.95
CA LYS A 173 -35.58 2.02 13.64
C LYS A 173 -35.30 0.78 12.79
N ASN A 174 -34.28 0.01 13.15
CA ASN A 174 -33.98 -1.29 12.58
C ASN A 174 -34.50 -2.38 13.54
N PRO A 175 -35.19 -3.43 13.06
CA PRO A 175 -35.59 -4.58 13.89
C PRO A 175 -34.46 -5.16 14.76
N PHE A 176 -33.22 -5.08 14.28
CA PHE A 176 -32.03 -5.70 14.89
C PHE A 176 -31.26 -4.78 15.85
N ARG A 177 -31.65 -3.52 15.99
CA ARG A 177 -30.94 -2.56 16.86
C ARG A 177 -29.47 -2.33 16.48
N ASP A 178 -29.20 -2.10 15.20
CA ASP A 178 -27.85 -1.84 14.68
C ASP A 178 -27.78 -0.60 13.76
N ASN A 179 -26.59 -0.01 13.61
CA ASN A 179 -26.30 1.22 12.86
C ASN A 179 -26.00 0.96 11.37
N VAL A 180 -26.83 0.15 10.69
CA VAL A 180 -26.69 -0.16 9.26
C VAL A 180 -27.93 0.31 8.50
N LYS A 181 -27.74 1.13 7.47
CA LYS A 181 -28.78 1.54 6.50
C LYS A 181 -28.77 0.51 5.37
N LEU A 182 -29.86 -0.24 5.24
CA LEU A 182 -30.04 -1.22 4.16
C LEU A 182 -30.78 -0.55 2.99
N PRO A 183 -30.54 -0.97 1.74
CA PRO A 183 -31.25 -0.46 0.58
C PRO A 183 -32.78 -0.57 0.73
N GLU A 184 -33.53 0.35 0.12
CA GLU A 184 -35.00 0.35 0.21
C GLU A 184 -35.59 -0.93 -0.42
N GLY A 185 -36.23 -1.77 0.40
CA GLY A 185 -36.74 -3.09 -0.02
C GLY A 185 -35.78 -4.28 0.19
N PHE A 186 -34.60 -4.06 0.79
CA PHE A 186 -33.65 -5.11 1.12
C PHE A 186 -34.01 -5.81 2.44
N SER A 187 -34.32 -7.11 2.36
CA SER A 187 -34.61 -7.99 3.51
C SER A 187 -33.36 -8.80 3.85
N LEU A 188 -32.87 -8.72 5.09
CA LEU A 188 -31.78 -9.58 5.57
C LEU A 188 -32.21 -11.05 5.73
N ASP A 189 -33.49 -11.29 6.01
CA ASP A 189 -34.03 -12.64 6.23
C ASP A 189 -33.98 -13.48 4.93
N ASP A 190 -34.06 -12.81 3.78
CA ASP A 190 -33.96 -13.41 2.44
C ASP A 190 -32.58 -13.22 1.79
N TYR A 191 -31.64 -12.54 2.48
CA TYR A 191 -30.32 -12.26 1.95
C TYR A 191 -29.43 -13.49 2.08
N GLN A 192 -29.20 -14.18 0.95
CA GLN A 192 -28.09 -15.11 0.84
C GLN A 192 -26.85 -14.34 0.37
N PRO A 193 -25.72 -14.37 1.12
CA PRO A 193 -24.47 -13.73 0.70
C PRO A 193 -24.00 -14.33 -0.62
N GLN A 194 -24.26 -13.66 -1.75
CA GLN A 194 -23.89 -14.17 -3.07
C GLN A 194 -22.38 -14.22 -3.28
N THR A 195 -21.62 -13.56 -2.41
CA THR A 195 -20.19 -13.32 -2.57
C THR A 195 -19.34 -14.44 -2.03
N GLU A 196 -19.83 -15.27 -1.11
CA GLU A 196 -19.18 -16.55 -0.81
C GLU A 196 -19.26 -17.46 -2.04
N ASP A 197 -20.44 -17.59 -2.65
CA ASP A 197 -20.61 -18.34 -3.89
C ASP A 197 -19.81 -17.74 -5.04
N GLN A 198 -19.77 -16.42 -5.21
CA GLN A 198 -18.93 -15.77 -6.22
C GLN A 198 -17.44 -15.89 -5.89
N LEU A 199 -17.04 -15.94 -4.61
CA LEU A 199 -15.66 -16.16 -4.17
C LEU A 199 -15.21 -17.57 -4.51
N TYR A 200 -15.98 -18.57 -4.10
CA TYR A 200 -15.73 -19.97 -4.43
C TYR A 200 -15.79 -20.21 -5.95
N PHE A 201 -16.75 -19.61 -6.65
CA PHE A 201 -16.81 -19.65 -8.12
C PHE A 201 -15.61 -18.95 -8.79
N SER A 202 -15.12 -17.84 -8.23
CA SER A 202 -13.91 -17.19 -8.73
C SER A 202 -12.66 -18.02 -8.48
N LEU A 203 -12.61 -18.77 -7.37
CA LEU A 203 -11.57 -19.75 -7.06
C LEU A 203 -11.61 -20.90 -8.08
N GLU A 204 -12.78 -21.48 -8.34
CA GLU A 204 -12.98 -22.53 -9.36
C GLU A 204 -12.65 -22.06 -10.79
N LYS A 205 -12.83 -20.79 -11.12
CA LYS A 205 -12.43 -20.25 -12.43
C LYS A 205 -10.93 -20.01 -12.56
N SER A 206 -10.27 -19.72 -11.44
CA SER A 206 -8.82 -19.48 -11.38
C SER A 206 -8.03 -20.76 -11.15
N SER A 207 -8.71 -21.85 -10.76
CA SER A 207 -8.11 -23.17 -10.76
C SER A 207 -7.68 -23.54 -12.18
N ILE A 208 -6.47 -24.09 -12.29
CA ILE A 208 -5.89 -24.51 -13.57
C ILE A 208 -6.89 -25.49 -14.21
N LYS A 209 -7.41 -25.16 -15.41
CA LYS A 209 -8.31 -26.04 -16.18
C LYS A 209 -7.75 -27.45 -16.16
N HIS A 210 -8.41 -28.33 -15.40
CA HIS A 210 -7.99 -29.71 -15.29
C HIS A 210 -8.06 -30.36 -16.68
N THR A 211 -6.90 -30.72 -17.22
CA THR A 211 -6.83 -31.86 -18.13
C THR A 211 -7.43 -33.03 -17.35
N HIS A 212 -8.60 -33.50 -17.79
CA HIS A 212 -9.21 -34.73 -17.30
C HIS A 212 -8.23 -35.89 -17.54
N ASP A 213 -7.29 -36.11 -16.62
CA ASP A 213 -6.60 -37.38 -16.53
C ASP A 213 -7.60 -38.36 -15.93
N GLU A 214 -7.95 -39.41 -16.70
CA GLU A 214 -8.96 -40.42 -16.36
C GLU A 214 -8.57 -41.34 -15.17
N HIS A 215 -7.65 -40.91 -14.30
CA HIS A 215 -7.14 -41.70 -13.18
C HIS A 215 -7.51 -41.05 -11.84
N MET A 216 -8.23 -41.81 -10.99
CA MET A 216 -8.67 -41.51 -9.61
C MET A 216 -8.55 -40.04 -9.20
N GLY A 217 -9.62 -39.26 -9.43
CA GLY A 217 -9.67 -37.85 -9.02
C GLY A 217 -9.41 -37.70 -7.52
N THR A 218 -8.46 -36.85 -7.18
CA THR A 218 -8.22 -36.37 -5.81
C THR A 218 -9.29 -35.37 -5.43
N ASP A 219 -9.87 -35.49 -4.23
CA ASP A 219 -10.89 -34.54 -3.75
C ASP A 219 -10.28 -33.16 -3.52
N HIS A 220 -10.91 -32.15 -4.11
CA HIS A 220 -10.59 -30.74 -3.88
C HIS A 220 -11.35 -30.24 -2.65
N MET A 221 -10.66 -29.51 -1.77
CA MET A 221 -11.26 -28.92 -0.58
C MET A 221 -10.96 -27.43 -0.51
N VAL A 222 -12.00 -26.64 -0.24
CA VAL A 222 -11.82 -25.21 0.06
C VAL A 222 -11.70 -25.01 1.57
N VAL A 223 -10.64 -24.35 1.99
CA VAL A 223 -10.36 -24.00 3.39
C VAL A 223 -10.31 -22.48 3.53
N ASN A 224 -11.06 -21.95 4.49
CA ASN A 224 -10.95 -20.55 4.89
C ASN A 224 -9.92 -20.40 6.01
N MET A 225 -8.81 -19.73 5.73
CA MET A 225 -7.80 -19.35 6.71
C MET A 225 -8.06 -17.93 7.21
N GLY A 226 -8.36 -17.77 8.51
CA GLY A 226 -8.75 -16.49 9.11
C GLY A 226 -10.28 -16.30 9.18
N PRO A 227 -10.78 -15.10 9.56
CA PRO A 227 -10.04 -13.85 9.79
C PRO A 227 -9.26 -13.83 11.12
N HIS A 228 -9.51 -14.78 12.02
CA HIS A 228 -8.83 -14.91 13.30
C HIS A 228 -7.87 -16.11 13.28
N HIS A 229 -6.59 -15.87 12.95
CA HIS A 229 -5.54 -16.89 12.97
C HIS A 229 -4.20 -16.25 13.39
N PRO A 230 -3.34 -16.90 14.20
CA PRO A 230 -2.08 -16.31 14.65
C PRO A 230 -1.17 -15.82 13.50
N SER A 231 -1.09 -16.59 12.42
CA SER A 231 -0.23 -16.28 11.26
C SER A 231 -0.77 -15.19 10.31
N THR A 232 -1.96 -14.63 10.56
CA THR A 232 -2.53 -13.57 9.70
C THR A 232 -2.12 -12.16 10.11
N HIS A 233 -1.39 -12.00 11.23
CA HIS A 233 -0.85 -10.71 11.74
C HIS A 233 -1.79 -9.52 11.59
N GLY A 234 -3.01 -9.69 12.12
CA GLY A 234 -4.12 -8.78 11.91
C GLY A 234 -5.34 -9.54 11.43
N VAL A 235 -6.22 -8.84 10.73
CA VAL A 235 -7.51 -9.39 10.28
C VAL A 235 -7.44 -9.62 8.77
N LEU A 236 -7.12 -10.85 8.39
CA LEU A 236 -7.04 -11.28 6.99
C LEU A 236 -7.73 -12.64 6.88
N ARG A 237 -8.66 -12.75 5.93
CA ARG A 237 -9.24 -14.03 5.53
C ARG A 237 -8.68 -14.39 4.17
N VAL A 238 -8.26 -15.64 4.01
CA VAL A 238 -7.78 -16.17 2.74
C VAL A 238 -8.57 -17.45 2.46
N ALA A 239 -9.33 -17.44 1.36
CA ALA A 239 -9.99 -18.64 0.87
C ALA A 239 -9.02 -19.38 -0.03
N VAL A 240 -8.69 -20.61 0.33
CA VAL A 240 -7.66 -21.43 -0.32
C VAL A 240 -8.30 -22.71 -0.83
N GLU A 241 -8.10 -23.02 -2.09
CA GLU A 241 -8.44 -24.31 -2.68
C GLU A 241 -7.22 -25.23 -2.61
N LEU A 242 -7.42 -26.42 -2.06
CA LEU A 242 -6.38 -27.43 -1.84
C LEU A 242 -6.70 -28.70 -2.63
N ASN A 243 -5.68 -29.22 -3.30
CA ASN A 243 -5.63 -30.60 -3.75
C ASN A 243 -4.64 -31.37 -2.86
N GLY A 244 -5.19 -32.11 -1.88
CA GLY A 244 -4.39 -32.71 -0.82
C GLY A 244 -3.66 -31.64 0.00
N GLU A 245 -2.33 -31.58 -0.12
CA GLU A 245 -1.48 -30.58 0.54
C GLU A 245 -1.06 -29.43 -0.40
N THR A 246 -1.40 -29.51 -1.70
CA THR A 246 -1.00 -28.51 -2.70
C THR A 246 -2.07 -27.45 -2.87
N ILE A 247 -1.68 -26.18 -2.78
CA ILE A 247 -2.55 -25.03 -3.06
C ILE A 247 -2.73 -24.91 -4.58
N THR A 248 -3.98 -24.97 -5.06
CA THR A 248 -4.31 -24.82 -6.49
C THR A 248 -4.74 -23.40 -6.83
N SER A 249 -5.50 -22.75 -5.94
CA SER A 249 -5.94 -21.37 -6.08
C SER A 249 -6.12 -20.73 -4.71
N LEU A 250 -5.97 -19.40 -4.65
CA LEU A 250 -6.04 -18.63 -3.43
C LEU A 250 -6.64 -17.26 -3.71
N LYS A 251 -7.59 -16.83 -2.86
CA LYS A 251 -8.22 -15.51 -2.93
C LYS A 251 -8.22 -14.83 -1.56
N PRO A 252 -7.49 -13.72 -1.39
CA PRO A 252 -7.55 -12.93 -0.17
C PRO A 252 -8.86 -12.13 -0.12
N VAL A 253 -9.52 -12.16 1.03
CA VAL A 253 -10.68 -11.34 1.37
C VAL A 253 -10.19 -10.21 2.29
N MET A 254 -10.29 -9.00 1.77
CA MET A 254 -9.80 -7.78 2.42
C MET A 254 -10.98 -6.92 2.93
N GLY A 255 -10.67 -5.76 3.52
CA GLY A 255 -11.68 -4.80 3.97
C GLY A 255 -12.03 -4.86 5.46
N TYR A 256 -11.65 -5.92 6.19
CA TYR A 256 -11.96 -6.04 7.62
C TYR A 256 -11.39 -4.90 8.50
N LEU A 257 -10.28 -4.28 8.07
CA LEU A 257 -9.68 -3.11 8.74
C LEU A 257 -9.90 -1.82 7.94
N HIS A 258 -10.74 -1.83 6.90
CA HIS A 258 -11.05 -0.63 6.13
C HIS A 258 -11.83 0.36 7.02
N ARG A 259 -11.28 1.56 7.17
CA ARG A 259 -11.86 2.66 7.98
C ARG A 259 -12.13 3.93 7.16
N ASN A 260 -11.98 3.84 5.85
CA ASN A 260 -12.14 4.93 4.90
C ASN A 260 -11.40 6.22 5.30
N HIS A 261 -10.07 6.10 5.46
CA HIS A 261 -9.22 7.24 5.81
C HIS A 261 -9.27 8.35 4.76
N ASP A 262 -9.48 8.01 3.50
CA ASP A 262 -9.56 8.98 2.40
C ASP A 262 -10.78 9.88 2.53
N LYS A 263 -11.96 9.32 2.83
CA LYS A 263 -13.16 10.11 3.10
C LYS A 263 -13.01 10.99 4.33
N ILE A 264 -12.38 10.47 5.39
CA ILE A 264 -12.01 11.27 6.57
C ILE A 264 -11.05 12.40 6.16
N GLY A 265 -10.17 12.13 5.20
CA GLY A 265 -9.30 13.09 4.52
C GLY A 265 -10.04 14.28 3.95
N GLU A 266 -11.07 14.01 3.13
CA GLU A 266 -11.81 15.05 2.38
C GLU A 266 -12.50 16.08 3.27
N ARG A 267 -12.97 15.67 4.44
CA ARG A 267 -13.71 16.54 5.38
C ARG A 267 -12.83 17.33 6.34
N ASN A 268 -11.55 16.97 6.45
CA ASN A 268 -10.63 17.56 7.42
C ASN A 268 -9.57 18.41 6.70
N THR A 269 -8.99 19.33 7.45
CA THR A 269 -7.83 20.09 6.95
C THR A 269 -6.61 19.17 6.82
N TYR A 270 -5.66 19.53 5.95
CA TYR A 270 -4.41 18.78 5.74
C TYR A 270 -3.69 18.46 7.06
N LEU A 271 -3.66 19.40 8.02
CA LEU A 271 -3.00 19.19 9.31
C LEU A 271 -3.74 18.18 10.20
N GLN A 272 -5.07 18.16 10.16
CA GLN A 272 -5.89 17.22 10.95
C GLN A 272 -5.75 15.78 10.47
N ILE A 273 -5.26 15.56 9.26
CA ILE A 273 -5.04 14.24 8.66
C ILE A 273 -3.69 13.64 9.00
N MET A 274 -2.71 14.46 9.38
CA MET A 274 -1.38 14.00 9.79
C MET A 274 -1.40 12.78 10.75
N PRO A 275 -2.19 12.79 11.86
CA PRO A 275 -2.22 11.67 12.81
C PRO A 275 -2.89 10.39 12.26
N TYR A 276 -3.64 10.49 11.17
CA TYR A 276 -4.22 9.32 10.49
C TYR A 276 -3.18 8.63 9.62
N THR A 277 -2.24 9.37 9.04
CA THR A 277 -1.14 8.77 8.26
C THR A 277 -0.21 7.93 9.13
N ASP A 278 -0.05 8.25 10.42
CA ASP A 278 0.67 7.40 11.39
C ASP A 278 0.08 5.99 11.52
N ARG A 279 -1.21 5.82 11.20
CA ARG A 279 -2.00 4.61 11.47
C ARG A 279 -2.15 3.71 10.25
N LEU A 280 -1.63 4.10 9.09
CA LEU A 280 -1.70 3.31 7.86
C LEU A 280 -0.83 2.05 8.01
N ASP A 281 0.47 2.26 8.16
CA ASP A 281 1.39 1.25 8.70
C ASP A 281 1.73 1.64 10.14
N TYR A 282 1.08 0.97 11.09
CA TYR A 282 1.17 1.26 12.51
C TYR A 282 2.53 0.93 13.13
N PHE A 283 3.43 0.24 12.42
CA PHE A 283 4.83 0.06 12.82
C PHE A 283 5.73 1.22 12.37
N ASN A 284 5.40 1.88 11.25
CA ASN A 284 6.23 2.88 10.58
C ASN A 284 5.61 4.27 10.53
N SER A 285 5.13 4.75 11.67
CA SER A 285 4.43 6.04 11.77
C SER A 285 5.24 7.23 11.20
N MET A 286 6.51 7.35 11.58
CA MET A 286 7.40 8.43 11.10
C MET A 286 7.57 8.40 9.57
N ALA A 287 7.78 7.22 8.98
CA ALA A 287 7.96 7.08 7.54
C ALA A 287 6.66 7.43 6.77
N ASN A 288 5.50 7.02 7.27
CA ASN A 288 4.21 7.36 6.67
C ASN A 288 3.94 8.87 6.71
N ASN A 289 4.18 9.49 7.87
CA ASN A 289 4.14 10.94 8.03
C ASN A 289 5.09 11.64 7.06
N PHE A 290 6.26 11.05 6.78
CA PHE A 290 7.25 11.65 5.91
C PHE A 290 6.73 11.78 4.47
N GLY A 291 6.16 10.70 3.93
CA GLY A 291 5.58 10.70 2.59
C GLY A 291 4.48 11.76 2.45
N TYR A 292 3.61 11.89 3.46
CA TYR A 292 2.55 12.90 3.46
C TYR A 292 3.08 14.33 3.60
N ALA A 293 4.05 14.56 4.50
CA ALA A 293 4.68 15.86 4.69
C ALA A 293 5.36 16.35 3.41
N VAL A 294 6.18 15.51 2.78
CA VAL A 294 6.89 15.84 1.53
C VAL A 294 5.89 16.13 0.41
N THR A 295 4.79 15.38 0.34
CA THR A 295 3.76 15.60 -0.68
C THR A 295 3.11 16.99 -0.54
N VAL A 296 2.67 17.36 0.67
CA VAL A 296 2.06 18.68 0.92
C VAL A 296 3.07 19.82 0.75
N GLU A 297 4.32 19.62 1.19
CA GLU A 297 5.40 20.60 1.02
C GLU A 297 5.72 20.85 -0.45
N LYS A 298 5.75 19.80 -1.29
CA LYS A 298 5.92 19.93 -2.74
C LYS A 298 4.75 20.67 -3.38
N LEU A 299 3.51 20.34 -3.01
CA LEU A 299 2.31 21.01 -3.53
C LEU A 299 2.28 22.51 -3.18
N MET A 300 2.64 22.86 -1.94
CA MET A 300 2.63 24.23 -1.44
C MET A 300 3.94 25.00 -1.69
N LYS A 301 4.98 24.32 -2.20
CA LYS A 301 6.34 24.86 -2.42
C LYS A 301 6.95 25.45 -1.14
N ILE A 302 6.77 24.75 -0.01
CA ILE A 302 7.28 25.17 1.30
C ILE A 302 8.75 24.75 1.42
N PRO A 303 9.70 25.67 1.68
CA PRO A 303 11.07 25.31 2.00
C PRO A 303 11.14 24.71 3.41
N VAL A 304 11.90 23.62 3.56
CA VAL A 304 12.14 22.96 4.85
C VAL A 304 13.53 23.34 5.36
N ALA A 305 13.65 23.56 6.67
CA ALA A 305 14.94 23.86 7.28
C ALA A 305 15.90 22.65 7.15
N GLU A 306 17.15 22.91 6.78
CA GLU A 306 18.16 21.85 6.55
C GLU A 306 18.30 20.89 7.74
N ARG A 307 18.41 21.43 8.96
CA ARG A 307 18.47 20.60 10.19
C ARG A 307 17.25 19.68 10.32
N ALA A 308 16.05 20.15 9.95
CA ALA A 308 14.84 19.33 10.03
C ALA A 308 14.85 18.19 9.00
N GLU A 309 15.46 18.38 7.83
CA GLU A 309 15.64 17.31 6.83
C GLU A 309 16.54 16.20 7.37
N TYR A 310 17.67 16.54 7.99
CA TYR A 310 18.55 15.56 8.63
C TYR A 310 17.85 14.80 9.76
N ILE A 311 17.09 15.50 10.61
CA ILE A 311 16.30 14.87 11.68
C ILE A 311 15.27 13.89 11.09
N ARG A 312 14.60 14.26 10.00
CA ARG A 312 13.63 13.38 9.33
C ARG A 312 14.28 12.12 8.79
N VAL A 313 15.44 12.24 8.14
CA VAL A 313 16.21 11.08 7.66
C VAL A 313 16.63 10.19 8.83
N ILE A 314 17.14 10.75 9.93
CA ILE A 314 17.51 9.97 11.12
C ILE A 314 16.31 9.16 11.64
N MET A 315 15.17 9.79 11.84
CA MET A 315 13.96 9.12 12.34
C MET A 315 13.40 8.10 11.35
N ALA A 316 13.51 8.37 10.03
CA ALA A 316 13.08 7.46 8.98
C ALA A 316 13.97 6.20 8.90
N GLU A 317 15.30 6.34 8.99
CA GLU A 317 16.22 5.20 8.97
C GLU A 317 16.15 4.39 10.28
N LEU A 318 15.95 5.02 11.44
CA LEU A 318 15.62 4.28 12.68
C LEU A 318 14.29 3.52 12.56
N SER A 319 13.29 4.09 11.90
CA SER A 319 12.02 3.40 11.62
C SER A 319 12.21 2.22 10.67
N ARG A 320 13.07 2.37 9.66
CA ARG A 320 13.44 1.28 8.75
C ARG A 320 14.12 0.13 9.51
N ILE A 321 15.07 0.43 10.39
CA ILE A 321 15.79 -0.56 11.19
C ILE A 321 14.82 -1.35 12.10
N GLN A 322 13.99 -0.69 12.90
CA GLN A 322 13.04 -1.40 13.77
C GLN A 322 12.03 -2.24 12.96
N ASN A 323 11.60 -1.77 11.79
CA ASN A 323 10.69 -2.53 10.92
C ASN A 323 11.34 -3.82 10.41
N HIS A 324 12.59 -3.75 9.97
CA HIS A 324 13.32 -4.92 9.50
C HIS A 324 13.58 -5.93 10.61
N PHE A 325 13.98 -5.47 11.81
CA PHE A 325 14.15 -6.36 12.96
C PHE A 325 12.85 -7.09 13.31
N ILE A 326 11.73 -6.36 13.42
CA ILE A 326 10.44 -7.00 13.74
C ILE A 326 9.99 -7.95 12.63
N PHE A 327 10.16 -7.58 11.36
CA PHE A 327 9.86 -8.51 10.27
C PHE A 327 10.64 -9.81 10.42
N ILE A 328 11.95 -9.74 10.64
CA ILE A 328 12.81 -10.90 10.83
C ILE A 328 12.34 -11.72 12.03
N GLY A 329 12.11 -11.08 13.16
CA GLY A 329 11.64 -11.74 14.39
C GLY A 329 10.29 -12.44 14.21
N MET A 330 9.32 -11.78 13.60
CA MET A 330 7.98 -12.32 13.38
C MET A 330 7.95 -13.44 12.34
N LEU A 331 8.66 -13.28 11.23
CA LEU A 331 8.80 -14.32 10.21
C LEU A 331 9.28 -15.63 10.86
N ILE A 332 10.31 -15.54 11.69
CA ILE A 332 10.92 -16.71 12.33
C ILE A 332 10.00 -17.32 13.41
N ASN A 333 9.27 -16.47 14.13
CA ASN A 333 8.25 -16.91 15.08
C ASN A 333 7.15 -17.73 14.38
N ASP A 334 6.68 -17.29 13.23
CA ASP A 334 5.66 -17.99 12.44
C ASP A 334 6.18 -19.29 11.82
N LEU A 335 7.48 -19.37 11.52
CA LEU A 335 8.11 -20.60 11.04
C LEU A 335 8.31 -21.66 12.14
N GLY A 336 8.11 -21.29 13.42
CA GLY A 336 8.08 -22.19 14.56
C GLY A 336 9.19 -22.00 15.58
N SER A 337 10.15 -21.09 15.38
CA SER A 337 11.13 -20.74 16.42
C SER A 337 10.47 -19.78 17.40
N MET A 338 9.78 -20.35 18.38
CA MET A 338 8.89 -19.61 19.27
C MET A 338 9.65 -18.58 20.10
N TYR A 339 9.24 -17.32 19.96
CA TYR A 339 9.59 -16.16 20.80
C TYR A 339 11.04 -15.71 20.84
N THR A 340 12.06 -16.57 20.82
CA THR A 340 13.44 -16.12 21.10
C THR A 340 13.93 -15.05 20.12
N PRO A 341 13.86 -15.26 18.78
CA PRO A 341 14.30 -14.25 17.82
C PRO A 341 13.39 -13.02 17.81
N SER A 342 12.09 -13.19 18.03
CA SER A 342 11.14 -12.07 18.08
C SER A 342 11.32 -11.20 19.33
N LEU A 343 11.63 -11.78 20.49
CA LEU A 343 11.92 -11.03 21.71
C LEU A 343 13.22 -10.22 21.59
N TYR A 344 14.25 -10.77 20.95
CA TYR A 344 15.48 -10.03 20.67
C TYR A 344 15.22 -8.86 19.71
N ALA A 345 14.40 -9.08 18.67
CA ALA A 345 13.97 -7.99 17.78
C ALA A 345 13.14 -6.93 18.50
N PHE A 346 12.25 -7.33 19.43
CA PHE A 346 11.47 -6.40 20.24
C PHE A 346 12.34 -5.57 21.18
N GLU A 347 13.41 -6.13 21.76
CA GLU A 347 14.33 -5.37 22.61
C GLU A 347 14.92 -4.17 21.86
N GLU A 348 15.46 -4.38 20.66
CA GLU A 348 16.02 -3.28 19.85
C GLU A 348 14.95 -2.28 19.40
N ARG A 349 13.75 -2.78 19.10
CA ARG A 349 12.62 -1.91 18.82
C ARG A 349 12.30 -1.02 20.02
N GLU A 350 12.22 -1.55 21.23
CA GLU A 350 11.88 -0.75 22.41
C GLU A 350 12.92 0.35 22.67
N LEU A 351 14.20 0.08 22.43
CA LEU A 351 15.26 1.09 22.52
C LEU A 351 15.07 2.23 21.50
N ILE A 352 14.65 1.91 20.28
CA ILE A 352 14.31 2.91 19.25
C ILE A 352 13.03 3.67 19.65
N LEU A 353 12.04 2.99 20.22
CA LEU A 353 10.80 3.64 20.68
C LEU A 353 11.03 4.60 21.85
N ASP A 354 12.02 4.35 22.70
CA ASP A 354 12.40 5.30 23.76
C ASP A 354 12.91 6.63 23.17
N ILE A 355 13.59 6.59 22.02
CA ILE A 355 13.98 7.80 21.27
C ILE A 355 12.73 8.49 20.71
N PHE A 356 11.81 7.73 20.11
CA PHE A 356 10.57 8.29 19.56
C PHE A 356 9.71 8.95 20.63
N GLU A 357 9.63 8.34 21.82
CA GLU A 357 8.99 8.92 22.98
C GLU A 357 9.68 10.21 23.44
N ALA A 358 11.01 10.21 23.52
CA ALA A 358 11.78 11.40 23.92
C ALA A 358 11.55 12.60 22.98
N VAL A 359 11.48 12.36 21.66
CA VAL A 359 11.32 13.45 20.68
C VAL A 359 9.86 13.86 20.46
N SER A 360 8.92 12.93 20.51
CA SER A 360 7.51 13.19 20.14
C SER A 360 6.56 13.22 21.34
N GLY A 361 6.89 12.54 22.43
CA GLY A 361 6.01 12.28 23.58
C GLY A 361 5.11 11.05 23.40
N ALA A 362 5.25 10.30 22.31
CA ALA A 362 4.53 9.06 22.06
C ALA A 362 5.46 7.99 21.47
N ARG A 363 5.17 6.72 21.76
CA ARG A 363 6.00 5.59 21.31
C ARG A 363 5.69 5.16 19.88
N MET A 364 4.41 4.97 19.54
CA MET A 364 3.99 4.46 18.22
C MET A 364 3.43 5.56 17.32
N MET A 365 2.37 6.24 17.74
CA MET A 365 1.68 7.28 16.96
C MET A 365 2.32 8.63 17.24
N CYS A 366 3.51 8.83 16.68
CA CYS A 366 4.42 9.91 17.07
C CYS A 366 3.96 11.29 16.60
N ASN A 367 3.33 11.36 15.42
CA ASN A 367 2.83 12.60 14.84
C ASN A 367 3.86 13.75 14.92
N TYR A 368 5.12 13.42 14.63
CA TYR A 368 6.29 14.27 14.92
C TYR A 368 6.70 15.13 13.73
N PHE A 369 6.62 14.58 12.51
CA PHE A 369 6.83 15.37 11.32
C PHE A 369 5.65 16.31 11.08
N ARG A 370 5.94 17.47 10.51
CA ARG A 370 4.98 18.54 10.21
C ARG A 370 5.33 19.18 8.89
N PHE A 371 4.37 19.82 8.25
CA PHE A 371 4.66 20.65 7.08
C PHE A 371 5.69 21.74 7.45
N GLY A 372 6.78 21.83 6.71
CA GLY A 372 7.92 22.72 6.96
C GLY A 372 9.03 22.15 7.84
N GLY A 373 8.91 20.90 8.35
CA GLY A 373 9.97 20.25 9.13
C GLY A 373 9.47 19.28 10.20
N VAL A 374 9.84 19.54 11.45
CA VAL A 374 9.50 18.72 12.63
C VAL A 374 8.87 19.58 13.71
N VAL A 375 8.05 18.98 14.58
CA VAL A 375 7.32 19.73 15.62
C VAL A 375 8.25 20.32 16.69
N ARG A 376 9.36 19.65 17.02
CA ARG A 376 10.36 20.09 18.00
C ARG A 376 11.72 19.47 17.68
N ASP A 377 12.81 20.13 18.06
CA ASP A 377 14.17 19.61 17.86
C ASP A 377 14.44 18.38 18.76
N ILE A 378 15.49 17.62 18.45
CA ILE A 378 15.93 16.46 19.24
C ILE A 378 16.59 16.96 20.54
N PRO A 379 16.15 16.50 21.72
CA PRO A 379 16.86 16.74 22.98
C PRO A 379 18.29 16.17 22.97
N GLU A 380 19.23 16.82 23.65
CA GLU A 380 20.65 16.42 23.64
C GLU A 380 20.85 14.98 24.17
N ASP A 381 20.11 14.58 25.20
CA ASP A 381 20.15 13.24 25.76
C ASP A 381 19.60 12.19 24.78
N ALA A 382 18.55 12.50 24.04
CA ALA A 382 18.03 11.64 22.98
C ALA A 382 19.01 11.54 21.81
N PHE A 383 19.69 12.63 21.46
CA PHE A 383 20.71 12.62 20.42
C PHE A 383 21.93 11.76 20.80
N GLN A 384 22.36 11.81 22.06
CA GLN A 384 23.41 10.91 22.55
C GLN A 384 22.96 9.45 22.53
N LYS A 385 21.72 9.15 22.96
CA LYS A 385 21.16 7.79 22.86
C LYS A 385 21.13 7.26 21.43
N ILE A 386 20.78 8.10 20.44
CA ILE A 386 20.83 7.72 19.02
C ILE A 386 22.26 7.29 18.65
N LYS A 387 23.28 8.08 19.02
CA LYS A 387 24.69 7.75 18.75
C LYS A 387 25.11 6.44 19.39
N ASP A 388 24.80 6.25 20.68
CA ASP A 388 25.15 5.02 21.40
C ASP A 388 24.47 3.79 20.76
N LEU A 389 23.21 3.93 20.30
CA LEU A 389 22.54 2.84 19.59
C LEU A 389 23.17 2.55 18.22
N VAL A 390 23.43 3.59 17.42
CA VAL A 390 23.94 3.45 16.05
C VAL A 390 25.37 2.92 16.04
N HIS A 391 26.23 3.36 16.95
CA HIS A 391 27.64 2.97 16.95
C HIS A 391 27.92 1.69 17.75
N ASP A 392 27.22 1.46 18.87
CA ASP A 392 27.60 0.39 19.80
C ASP A 392 26.61 -0.78 19.84
N ARG A 393 25.29 -0.51 19.75
CA ARG A 393 24.25 -1.55 19.98
C ARG A 393 23.77 -2.23 18.70
N LEU A 394 23.24 -1.45 17.76
CA LEU A 394 22.54 -1.97 16.57
C LEU A 394 23.47 -2.76 15.63
N PRO A 395 24.72 -2.35 15.34
CA PRO A 395 25.64 -3.15 14.54
C PRO A 395 25.94 -4.50 15.18
N ALA A 396 26.27 -4.51 16.47
CA ALA A 396 26.59 -5.73 17.22
C ALA A 396 25.40 -6.69 17.30
N LYS A 397 24.18 -6.17 17.50
CA LYS A 397 22.97 -7.00 17.48
C LYS A 397 22.67 -7.56 16.09
N THR A 398 22.92 -6.77 15.04
CA THR A 398 22.80 -7.25 13.66
C THR A 398 23.73 -8.44 13.42
N ASP A 399 25.02 -8.31 13.78
CA ASP A 399 26.00 -9.41 13.70
C ASP A 399 25.55 -10.66 14.48
N GLU A 400 25.03 -10.46 15.69
CA GLU A 400 24.54 -11.54 16.55
C GLU A 400 23.36 -12.29 15.93
N MET A 401 22.35 -11.56 15.43
CA MET A 401 21.18 -12.16 14.79
C MET A 401 21.55 -12.92 13.51
N GLU A 402 22.41 -12.34 12.67
CA GLU A 402 22.89 -13.02 11.47
C GLU A 402 23.62 -14.31 11.80
N ARG A 403 24.52 -14.28 12.80
CA ARG A 403 25.28 -15.47 13.23
C ARG A 403 24.38 -16.61 13.69
N PHE A 404 23.29 -16.32 14.39
CA PHE A 404 22.41 -17.37 14.91
C PHE A 404 21.38 -17.88 13.89
N LEU A 405 21.03 -17.06 12.90
CA LEU A 405 19.86 -17.31 12.06
C LEU A 405 20.20 -17.62 10.60
N ASN A 406 21.15 -16.92 10.00
CA ASN A 406 21.37 -16.98 8.54
C ASN A 406 21.80 -18.37 8.07
N GLU A 407 22.65 -19.06 8.84
CA GLU A 407 23.16 -20.40 8.53
C GLU A 407 22.33 -21.53 9.16
N ASN A 408 21.21 -21.22 9.80
CA ASN A 408 20.36 -22.23 10.42
C ASN A 408 19.71 -23.12 9.35
N GLU A 409 20.08 -24.41 9.32
CA GLU A 409 19.62 -25.36 8.29
C GLU A 409 18.09 -25.45 8.18
N VAL A 410 17.37 -25.36 9.30
CA VAL A 410 15.91 -25.40 9.31
C VAL A 410 15.33 -24.14 8.68
N LEU A 411 15.88 -22.96 9.00
CA LEU A 411 15.45 -21.71 8.38
C LEU A 411 15.71 -21.73 6.87
N VAL A 412 16.92 -22.10 6.46
CA VAL A 412 17.30 -22.16 5.05
C VAL A 412 16.39 -23.13 4.30
N ALA A 413 16.13 -24.33 4.84
CA ALA A 413 15.24 -25.31 4.21
C ALA A 413 13.79 -24.84 4.08
N ARG A 414 13.32 -23.93 4.95
CA ARG A 414 11.94 -23.41 4.95
C ARG A 414 11.73 -22.16 4.11
N LEU A 415 12.80 -21.44 3.79
CA LEU A 415 12.74 -20.18 3.04
C LEU A 415 13.31 -20.30 1.63
N LYS A 416 14.38 -21.07 1.44
CA LYS A 416 15.10 -21.14 0.18
C LYS A 416 14.27 -21.88 -0.88
N GLY A 417 14.10 -21.26 -2.03
CA GLY A 417 13.26 -21.77 -3.12
C GLY A 417 11.75 -21.71 -2.86
N VAL A 418 11.30 -21.09 -1.77
CA VAL A 418 9.87 -20.89 -1.48
C VAL A 418 9.43 -19.54 -2.03
N HIS A 419 8.32 -19.52 -2.77
CA HIS A 419 7.72 -18.33 -3.39
C HIS A 419 8.75 -17.52 -4.22
N VAL A 420 9.36 -18.20 -5.19
CA VAL A 420 10.30 -17.57 -6.12
C VAL A 420 9.53 -16.62 -7.04
N LEU A 421 9.82 -15.33 -6.95
CA LEU A 421 9.36 -14.30 -7.89
C LEU A 421 10.52 -13.85 -8.76
N ASN A 422 10.39 -13.99 -10.07
CA ASN A 422 11.38 -13.43 -10.98
C ASN A 422 11.17 -11.91 -11.17
N ALA A 423 12.18 -11.22 -11.71
CA ALA A 423 12.14 -9.77 -11.90
C ALA A 423 10.94 -9.30 -12.74
N GLU A 424 10.62 -10.00 -13.83
CA GLU A 424 9.54 -9.63 -14.74
C GLU A 424 8.17 -9.76 -14.06
N GLU A 425 7.93 -10.87 -13.35
CA GLU A 425 6.72 -11.10 -12.58
C GLU A 425 6.55 -10.08 -11.46
N ALA A 426 7.63 -9.79 -10.71
CA ALA A 426 7.60 -8.81 -9.64
C ALA A 426 7.19 -7.42 -10.16
N ILE A 427 7.78 -6.98 -11.28
CA ILE A 427 7.45 -5.70 -11.93
C ILE A 427 6.02 -5.71 -12.45
N ARG A 428 5.61 -6.78 -13.15
CA ARG A 428 4.27 -6.92 -13.71
C ARG A 428 3.18 -6.86 -12.63
N HIS A 429 3.44 -7.41 -11.46
CA HIS A 429 2.54 -7.37 -10.30
C HIS A 429 2.69 -6.10 -9.44
N SER A 430 3.44 -5.10 -9.90
CA SER A 430 3.66 -3.84 -9.17
C SER A 430 4.31 -4.02 -7.80
N VAL A 431 5.08 -5.09 -7.60
CA VAL A 431 5.81 -5.34 -6.35
C VAL A 431 6.97 -4.36 -6.24
N THR A 432 7.17 -3.77 -5.06
CA THR A 432 8.23 -2.79 -4.81
C THR A 432 9.01 -3.10 -3.52
N GLY A 433 10.05 -2.33 -3.23
CA GLY A 433 10.81 -2.43 -1.98
C GLY A 433 11.68 -3.70 -1.91
N PRO A 434 11.84 -4.30 -0.71
CA PRO A 434 12.71 -5.47 -0.51
C PRO A 434 12.36 -6.67 -1.42
N CYS A 435 11.07 -6.89 -1.72
CA CYS A 435 10.64 -7.98 -2.59
C CYS A 435 11.14 -7.82 -4.03
N LEU A 436 11.02 -6.61 -4.59
CA LEU A 436 11.51 -6.31 -5.93
C LEU A 436 13.04 -6.43 -6.01
N ARG A 437 13.75 -5.95 -4.98
CA ARG A 437 15.22 -6.02 -4.91
C ARG A 437 15.75 -7.43 -4.62
N ALA A 438 14.97 -8.29 -3.97
CA ALA A 438 15.30 -9.71 -3.81
C ALA A 438 15.20 -10.48 -5.14
N ALA A 439 14.38 -10.00 -6.08
CA ALA A 439 14.21 -10.56 -7.41
C ALA A 439 15.24 -10.06 -8.45
N GLY A 440 16.26 -9.29 -8.04
CA GLY A 440 17.35 -8.84 -8.91
C GLY A 440 17.20 -7.45 -9.51
N VAL A 441 16.17 -6.69 -9.13
CA VAL A 441 15.92 -5.35 -9.71
C VAL A 441 16.46 -4.26 -8.76
N PRO A 442 17.51 -3.50 -9.15
CA PRO A 442 18.15 -2.49 -8.30
C PRO A 442 17.36 -1.17 -8.21
N TYR A 443 16.09 -1.25 -7.81
CA TYR A 443 15.19 -0.09 -7.72
C TYR A 443 14.95 0.34 -6.25
N ASP A 444 15.32 1.58 -5.93
CA ASP A 444 15.02 2.24 -4.66
C ASP A 444 14.70 3.71 -4.90
N LEU A 445 13.55 4.17 -4.41
CA LEU A 445 13.09 5.54 -4.61
C LEU A 445 14.09 6.60 -4.10
N ARG A 446 14.81 6.30 -3.01
CA ARG A 446 15.81 7.22 -2.42
C ARG A 446 16.98 7.50 -3.38
N ARG A 447 17.21 6.65 -4.37
CA ARG A 447 18.20 6.83 -5.44
C ARG A 447 17.58 7.18 -6.80
N ALA A 448 16.45 6.57 -7.14
CA ALA A 448 15.81 6.72 -8.45
C ALA A 448 15.13 8.08 -8.64
N ASP A 449 14.46 8.58 -7.59
CA ASP A 449 13.84 9.91 -7.53
C ASP A 449 14.02 10.48 -6.11
N PRO A 450 15.25 10.93 -5.76
CA PRO A 450 15.59 11.31 -4.40
C PRO A 450 14.69 12.41 -3.83
N TYR A 451 14.34 12.27 -2.56
CA TYR A 451 13.59 13.25 -1.78
C TYR A 451 14.37 13.63 -0.51
N SER A 452 14.00 14.75 0.11
CA SER A 452 14.72 15.28 1.28
C SER A 452 16.22 15.45 0.95
N VAL A 453 17.12 14.97 1.81
CA VAL A 453 18.58 15.04 1.67
C VAL A 453 19.24 13.68 1.44
N TYR A 454 18.48 12.67 0.98
CA TYR A 454 19.00 11.33 0.68
C TYR A 454 20.08 11.32 -0.41
N ASP A 455 20.07 12.29 -1.31
CA ASP A 455 21.05 12.49 -2.38
C ASP A 455 22.46 12.82 -1.85
N ARG A 456 22.57 13.30 -0.60
CA ARG A 456 23.85 13.69 0.02
C ARG A 456 24.58 12.55 0.73
N PHE A 457 23.90 11.42 0.94
CA PHE A 457 24.48 10.27 1.63
C PHE A 457 25.02 9.22 0.66
N ASP A 458 26.10 8.57 1.09
CA ASP A 458 26.71 7.47 0.36
C ASP A 458 26.27 6.14 0.96
N PHE A 459 25.46 5.40 0.21
CA PHE A 459 24.86 4.12 0.59
C PHE A 459 24.53 3.33 -0.66
N ASP A 460 24.63 2.02 -0.55
CA ASP A 460 24.37 1.10 -1.65
C ASP A 460 22.93 0.61 -1.62
N VAL A 461 22.34 0.40 -2.80
CA VAL A 461 21.04 -0.29 -2.90
C VAL A 461 21.30 -1.77 -2.78
N ALA A 462 20.86 -2.39 -1.68
CA ALA A 462 20.98 -3.83 -1.49
C ALA A 462 20.16 -4.59 -2.53
N VAL A 463 20.72 -5.62 -3.16
CA VAL A 463 20.05 -6.44 -4.19
C VAL A 463 20.48 -7.88 -4.05
N ARG A 464 19.52 -8.79 -4.19
CA ARG A 464 19.71 -10.23 -4.27
C ARG A 464 19.03 -10.75 -5.56
N TYR A 465 19.22 -12.00 -5.95
CA TYR A 465 18.93 -12.44 -7.32
C TYR A 465 18.10 -13.72 -7.45
N ASN A 466 17.87 -14.44 -6.37
CA ASN A 466 17.11 -15.69 -6.40
C ASN A 466 15.60 -15.44 -6.35
N GLY A 467 15.15 -14.29 -5.85
CA GLY A 467 13.73 -13.93 -5.79
C GLY A 467 12.92 -14.75 -4.78
N ASP A 468 13.56 -15.59 -3.96
CA ASP A 468 12.89 -16.42 -2.97
C ASP A 468 12.72 -15.70 -1.62
N MET A 469 11.98 -16.33 -0.71
CA MET A 469 11.78 -15.81 0.64
C MET A 469 13.07 -15.73 1.47
N TYR A 470 14.12 -16.47 1.11
CA TYR A 470 15.40 -16.42 1.81
C TYR A 470 16.19 -15.16 1.42
N ASP A 471 16.26 -14.82 0.14
CA ASP A 471 16.82 -13.56 -0.34
C ASP A 471 16.01 -12.35 0.19
N ASN A 472 14.68 -12.49 0.26
CA ASN A 472 13.81 -11.49 0.89
C ASN A 472 14.13 -11.30 2.39
N TYR A 473 14.46 -12.37 3.08
CA TYR A 473 14.91 -12.32 4.47
C TYR A 473 16.29 -11.65 4.60
N LEU A 474 17.27 -12.08 3.82
CA LEU A 474 18.65 -11.59 3.90
C LEU A 474 18.79 -10.11 3.52
N ILE A 475 18.06 -9.65 2.51
CA ILE A 475 18.15 -8.26 2.04
C ILE A 475 17.77 -7.25 3.13
N ARG A 476 16.97 -7.66 4.13
CA ARG A 476 16.62 -6.80 5.28
C ARG A 476 17.80 -6.57 6.20
N PHE A 477 18.69 -7.54 6.38
CA PHE A 477 19.96 -7.31 7.07
C PHE A 477 20.87 -6.37 6.28
N ASP A 478 20.95 -6.57 4.96
CA ASP A 478 21.71 -5.67 4.08
C ASP A 478 21.16 -4.23 4.19
N GLU A 479 19.84 -4.05 4.19
CA GLU A 479 19.20 -2.74 4.36
C GLU A 479 19.44 -2.15 5.76
N ILE A 480 19.45 -2.94 6.83
CA ILE A 480 19.83 -2.47 8.17
C ILE A 480 21.25 -1.90 8.14
N ARG A 481 22.22 -2.59 7.50
CA ARG A 481 23.60 -2.10 7.37
C ARG A 481 23.68 -0.78 6.61
N GLN A 482 22.93 -0.65 5.51
CA GLN A 482 22.91 0.60 4.76
C GLN A 482 22.21 1.73 5.53
N SER A 483 21.20 1.41 6.33
CA SER A 483 20.54 2.36 7.23
C SER A 483 21.52 2.87 8.29
N LEU A 484 22.31 1.97 8.88
CA LEU A 484 23.36 2.32 9.85
C LEU A 484 24.43 3.22 9.21
N ARG A 485 24.87 2.92 7.98
CA ARG A 485 25.81 3.76 7.23
C ARG A 485 25.26 5.16 6.91
N ILE A 486 23.94 5.32 6.74
CA ILE A 486 23.31 6.64 6.58
C ILE A 486 23.26 7.41 7.91
N LEU A 487 23.16 6.69 9.03
CA LEU A 487 23.06 7.28 10.37
C LEU A 487 24.43 7.66 10.97
N GLU A 488 25.51 6.97 10.57
CA GLU A 488 26.91 7.32 10.85
C GLU A 488 27.33 8.65 10.19
#